data_AF-A0A7Y7IEK0-F1
#
_entry.id   AF-A0A7Y7IEK0-F1
#
_cell.length_a   1.000
_cell.length_b   1.000
_cell.length_c   1.000
_cell.angle_alpha   90.00
_cell.angle_beta   90.00
_cell.angle_gamma   90.00
#
_symmetry.space_group_name_H-M   'P 1'
#
loop_
_entity.id
_entity.type
_entity.pdbx_description
1 polymer ?
#
loop_
_entity_poly.entity_id
_entity_poly.type
_entity_poly.pdbx_seq_one_letter_code
_entity_poly.pdbx_strand_id
1 'polypeptide(L)' 'MIYVLVVAGYALVPVAGIALVVASRVRPAALAGLGELLGRVFVTRAARITLLLFVWWLGWHFLVG' A
#
# COMPACT_ATOMS: atom_id res chain seq x y z
N MET A 1 11.39 22.92 10.77
CA MET A 1 10.31 22.00 11.20
C MET A 1 9.70 21.24 10.03
N ILE A 2 9.25 21.90 8.95
CA ILE A 2 8.66 21.22 7.78
C ILE A 2 9.60 20.23 7.09
N TYR A 3 10.89 20.56 7.00
CA TYR A 3 11.92 19.67 6.43
C TYR A 3 11.97 18.30 7.14
N VAL A 4 11.98 18.30 8.47
CA VAL A 4 12.05 17.08 9.26
C VAL A 4 10.80 16.22 9.05
N LEU A 5 9.62 16.85 8.96
CA LEU A 5 8.36 16.14 8.68
C LEU A 5 8.37 15.51 7.28
N VAL A 6 8.87 16.22 6.28
CA VAL A 6 9.00 15.68 4.91
C VAL A 6 9.95 14.50 4.89
N VAL A 7 11.14 14.63 5.49
CA VAL A 7 12.13 13.54 5.57
C VAL A 7 11.55 12.34 6.32
N ALA A 8 10.88 12.56 7.45
CA ALA A 8 10.26 11.51 8.22
C ALA A 8 9.18 10.77 7.42
N GLY A 9 8.31 11.48 6.70
CA GLY A 9 7.29 10.85 5.86
C GLY A 9 7.89 10.01 4.74
N TYR A 10 8.88 10.54 4.03
CA TYR A 10 9.58 9.84 2.96
C TYR A 10 10.37 8.62 3.45
N ALA A 11 10.88 8.62 4.68
CA ALA A 11 11.58 7.48 5.26
C ALA A 11 10.62 6.44 5.86
N LEU A 12 9.56 6.89 6.53
CA LEU A 12 8.67 6.02 7.30
C LEU A 12 7.86 5.08 6.40
N VAL A 13 7.36 5.56 5.26
CA VAL A 13 6.58 4.75 4.32
C VAL A 13 7.39 3.56 3.77
N PRO A 14 8.59 3.73 3.18
CA PRO A 14 9.37 2.60 2.69
C PRO A 14 9.86 1.69 3.83
N VAL A 15 10.25 2.25 4.99
CA VAL A 15 10.66 1.44 6.14
C VAL A 15 9.52 0.56 6.63
N ALA A 16 8.31 1.11 6.74
CA ALA A 16 7.12 0.35 7.11
C ALA A 16 6.81 -0.74 6.05
N GLY A 17 6.93 -0.41 4.76
CA GLY A 17 6.77 -1.38 3.68
C GLY A 17 7.74 -2.55 3.78
N ILE A 18 9.04 -2.27 3.98
CA ILE A 18 10.07 -3.30 4.17
C ILE A 18 9.77 -4.12 5.43
N ALA A 19 9.41 -3.48 6.54
CA ALA A 19 9.08 -4.16 7.78
C ALA A 19 7.90 -5.13 7.61
N LEU A 20 6.85 -4.72 6.89
CA LEU A 20 5.71 -5.60 6.56
C LEU A 20 6.11 -6.78 5.68
N VAL A 21 6.95 -6.55 4.67
CA VAL A 21 7.46 -7.62 3.81
C VAL A 21 8.29 -8.62 4.63
N VAL A 22 9.22 -8.14 5.45
CA VAL A 22 10.03 -8.99 6.33
C VAL A 22 9.13 -9.74 7.32
N ALA A 23 8.18 -9.05 7.96
CA ALA A 23 7.26 -9.66 8.90
C ALA A 23 6.42 -10.77 8.26
N SER A 24 5.93 -10.57 7.04
CA SER A 24 5.17 -11.61 6.29
C SER A 24 6.01 -12.85 5.98
N ARG A 25 7.35 -12.71 5.84
CA ARG A 25 8.26 -13.84 5.60
C ARG A 25 8.65 -14.55 6.89
N VAL A 26 8.85 -13.81 7.98
CA VAL A 26 9.26 -14.36 9.28
C VAL A 26 8.07 -14.95 10.03
N ARG A 27 6.87 -14.40 9.86
CA ARG A 27 5.63 -14.83 10.54
C ARG A 27 4.48 -15.05 9.55
N PRO A 28 4.60 -16.01 8.62
CA PRO A 28 3.59 -16.24 7.58
C PRO A 28 2.23 -16.67 8.15
N ALA A 29 2.19 -17.26 9.34
CA ALA A 29 0.94 -17.62 10.02
C ALA A 29 0.15 -16.40 10.54
N ALA A 30 0.81 -15.25 10.74
CA ALA A 30 0.19 -14.04 11.28
C ALA A 30 -0.06 -12.97 10.20
N LEU A 31 0.82 -12.87 9.20
CA LEU A 31 0.69 -11.90 8.10
C LEU A 31 0.75 -12.61 6.75
N ALA A 32 -0.28 -12.39 5.94
CA ALA A 32 -0.30 -12.81 4.54
C ALA A 32 0.78 -12.08 3.74
N GLY A 33 1.42 -12.81 2.82
CA GLY A 33 2.38 -12.22 1.90
C GLY A 33 1.70 -11.28 0.89
N LEU A 34 2.48 -10.36 0.31
CA LEU A 34 1.99 -9.42 -0.70
C LEU A 34 1.27 -10.12 -1.86
N GLY A 35 1.86 -11.20 -2.40
CA GLY A 35 1.26 -11.95 -3.51
C GLY A 35 -0.07 -12.60 -3.16
N GLU A 36 -0.22 -13.07 -1.92
CA GLU A 36 -1.48 -13.66 -1.43
C GLU A 36 -2.55 -12.58 -1.23
N LEU A 37 -2.19 -11.43 -0.64
CA LEU A 37 -3.08 -10.29 -0.50
C LEU A 37 -3.58 -9.80 -1.87
N LEU A 38 -2.67 -9.62 -2.83
CA LEU A 38 -3.03 -9.25 -4.20
C LEU A 38 -3.91 -10.30 -4.86
N GLY A 39 -3.60 -11.59 -4.69
CA GLY A 39 -4.46 -12.69 -5.15
C GLY A 39 -5.88 -12.55 -4.62
N ARG A 40 -6.06 -12.36 -3.31
CA ARG A 40 -7.39 -12.19 -2.69
C ARG A 40 -8.12 -10.95 -3.19
N VAL A 41 -7.42 -9.82 -3.34
CA VAL A 41 -8.00 -8.56 -3.84
C VAL A 41 -8.43 -8.70 -5.31
N PHE A 42 -7.60 -9.31 -6.16
CA PHE A 42 -7.88 -9.44 -7.59
C PHE A 42 -8.90 -10.53 -7.94
N VAL A 43 -9.21 -11.45 -7.01
CA VAL A 43 -10.23 -12.50 -7.21
C VAL A 43 -11.62 -11.89 -7.42
N THR A 44 -12.01 -10.89 -6.63
CA THR A 44 -13.38 -10.36 -6.70
C THR A 44 -13.50 -9.19 -7.66
N ARG A 45 -14.57 -9.17 -8.47
CA ARG A 45 -14.86 -8.03 -9.36
C ARG A 45 -15.07 -6.74 -8.55
N ALA A 46 -15.74 -6.83 -7.40
CA ALA A 46 -15.99 -5.68 -6.54
C ALA A 46 -14.70 -5.01 -6.07
N ALA A 47 -13.76 -5.77 -5.48
CA ALA A 47 -12.49 -5.21 -5.00
C ALA A 47 -11.65 -4.61 -6.13
N ARG A 48 -11.65 -5.22 -7.33
CA ARG A 48 -10.99 -4.64 -8.51
C ARG A 48 -11.59 -3.30 -8.93
N ILE A 49 -12.91 -3.21 -8.99
CA ILE A 49 -13.60 -1.96 -9.32
C ILE A 49 -13.31 -0.90 -8.26
N THR A 50 -13.37 -1.25 -6.97
CA THR A 50 -13.02 -0.34 -5.88
C THR A 50 -11.60 0.18 -6.01
N LEU A 51 -10.62 -0.68 -6.30
CA LEU A 51 -9.23 -0.28 -6.51
C LEU A 51 -9.08 0.67 -7.70
N LEU A 52 -9.72 0.36 -8.83
CA LEU A 52 -9.69 1.21 -10.02
C LEU A 52 -10.31 2.59 -9.75
N LEU A 53 -11.49 2.63 -9.10
CA LEU A 53 -12.16 3.88 -8.75
C LEU A 53 -11.35 4.71 -7.76
N PHE A 54 -10.70 4.06 -6.78
CA PHE A 54 -9.85 4.74 -5.82
C PHE A 54 -8.63 5.38 -6.50
N VAL A 55 -7.92 4.64 -7.34
CA VAL A 55 -6.74 5.16 -8.07
C VAL A 55 -7.17 6.26 -9.06
N TRP A 56 -8.27 6.07 -9.77
CA TRP A 56 -8.86 7.08 -10.65
C TRP A 56 -9.16 8.38 -9.89
N TRP A 57 -9.88 8.27 -8.78
CA TRP A 57 -10.21 9.40 -7.91
C TRP A 57 -8.95 10.12 -7.42
N LEU A 58 -7.93 9.37 -6.97
CA LEU A 58 -6.67 9.94 -6.50
C LEU A 58 -5.92 10.68 -7.62
N GLY A 59 -5.93 10.13 -8.84
CA GLY A 59 -5.34 10.75 -10.02
C GLY A 59 -5.96 12.11 -10.33
N TRP A 60 -7.29 12.19 -10.40
CA TRP A 60 -7.98 13.45 -10.70
C TRP A 60 -7.83 14.49 -9.60
N HIS A 61 -7.81 14.09 -8.32
CA HIS A 61 -7.76 15.05 -7.22
C HIS A 61 -6.35 15.53 -6.85
N PHE A 62 -5.31 14.73 -7.11
CA PHE A 62 -3.95 15.03 -6.64
C PHE A 62 -2.90 15.12 -7.75
N LEU A 63 -3.09 14.45 -8.89
CA LEU A 63 -2.10 14.42 -9.98
C LEU A 63 -2.47 15.34 -11.16
N VAL A 64 -3.77 15.53 -11.39
CA VAL A 64 -4.31 16.44 -12.41
C VAL A 64 -4.84 17.68 -11.70
N GLY A 65 -3.93 18.57 -11.31
CA GLY A 65 -4.22 19.89 -10.73
C GLY A 65 -3.43 20.96 -11.45
#